data_AF-A0A448PQ95-F1
#
_entry.id   AF-A0A448PQ95-F1
#
_cell.length_a   1.000
_cell.length_b   1.000
_cell.length_c   1.000
_cell.angle_alpha   90.00
_cell.angle_beta   90.00
_cell.angle_gamma   90.00
#
_symmetry.space_group_name_H-M   'P 1'
#
loop_
_entity.id
_entity.type
_entity.pdbx_description
1 polymer ?
#
loop_
_entity_poly.entity_id
_entity_poly.type
_entity_poly.pdbx_seq_one_letter_code
_entity_poly.pdbx_strand_id
1 'polypeptide(L)'
;MPGQGGAFLAAGVAFTVDVVITVLVSMVTHPKPDSELKGFVYALTPRSERTDPHLHELPWYRRPIPLGIIAGLMVITLNSIFH
;
A
#
# COMPACT_ATOMS: atom_id res chain seq x y z
N MET A 1 4.11 -29.43 -7.67
CA MET A 1 2.83 -28.84 -7.19
C MET A 1 2.07 -28.24 -8.36
N PRO A 2 1.12 -28.97 -8.98
CA PRO A 2 0.32 -28.41 -10.06
C PRO A 2 -0.80 -27.56 -9.46
N GLY A 3 -0.77 -26.24 -9.69
CA GLY A 3 -1.79 -25.31 -9.19
C GLY A 3 -1.33 -23.87 -8.95
N GLN A 4 -0.03 -23.63 -8.75
CA GLN A 4 0.49 -22.27 -8.53
C GLN A 4 0.35 -21.39 -9.79
N GLY A 5 0.79 -21.88 -10.96
CA GLY A 5 0.73 -21.10 -12.21
C GLY A 5 -0.68 -20.70 -12.63
N GLY A 6 -1.67 -21.58 -12.41
CA GLY A 6 -3.07 -21.29 -12.69
C GLY A 6 -3.65 -20.21 -11.77
N ALA A 7 -3.31 -20.27 -10.47
CA ALA A 7 -3.73 -19.25 -9.50
C ALA A 7 -3.11 -17.88 -9.79
N PHE A 8 -1.82 -17.82 -10.16
CA PHE A 8 -1.17 -16.56 -10.55
C PHE A 8 -1.75 -15.97 -11.83
N LEU A 9 -2.06 -16.81 -12.83
CA LEU A 9 -2.73 -16.35 -14.06
C LEU A 9 -4.13 -15.81 -13.75
N ALA A 10 -4.91 -16.52 -12.95
CA ALA A 10 -6.24 -16.08 -12.54
C ALA A 10 -6.18 -14.76 -11.77
N ALA A 11 -5.24 -14.61 -10.84
CA ALA A 11 -5.03 -13.36 -10.10
C ALA A 11 -4.62 -12.21 -11.02
N GLY A 12 -3.72 -12.45 -11.98
CA GLY A 12 -3.32 -11.45 -12.97
C GLY A 12 -4.46 -10.98 -13.86
N VAL A 13 -5.28 -11.91 -14.35
CA VAL A 13 -6.47 -11.59 -15.15
C VAL A 13 -7.49 -10.81 -14.31
N ALA A 14 -7.78 -11.25 -13.09
CA ALA A 14 -8.71 -10.57 -12.20
C ALA A 14 -8.27 -9.13 -11.88
N PHE A 15 -6.99 -8.95 -11.54
CA PHE A 15 -6.40 -7.63 -11.29
C PHE A 15 -6.48 -6.72 -12.52
N THR A 16 -6.19 -7.27 -13.71
CA THR A 16 -6.24 -6.50 -14.96
C THR A 16 -7.66 -6.01 -15.27
N VAL A 17 -8.64 -6.90 -15.15
CA VAL A 17 -10.05 -6.56 -15.37
C VAL A 17 -10.52 -5.52 -14.35
N ASP A 18 -10.18 -5.68 -13.08
CA ASP A 18 -10.50 -4.73 -12.00
C ASP A 18 -9.97 -3.32 -12.30
N VAL A 19 -8.70 -3.21 -12.69
CA VAL A 19 -8.08 -1.93 -13.07
C VAL A 19 -8.78 -1.30 -14.26
N VAL A 20 -9.03 -2.07 -15.34
CA VAL A 20 -9.68 -1.54 -16.55
C VAL A 20 -11.07 -0.99 -16.23
N ILE A 21 -11.89 -1.76 -15.51
CA ILE A 21 -13.23 -1.33 -15.15
C ILE A 21 -13.18 -0.12 -14.21
N THR A 22 -12.27 -0.11 -13.23
CA THR A 22 -12.08 1.03 -12.31
C THR A 22 -11.74 2.31 -13.08
N VAL A 23 -10.85 2.25 -14.08
CA VAL A 23 -10.50 3.41 -14.91
C VAL A 23 -11.70 3.89 -15.72
N LEU A 24 -12.41 2.99 -16.40
CA LEU A 24 -13.58 3.35 -17.20
C LEU A 24 -14.67 4.01 -16.36
N VAL A 25 -14.97 3.45 -15.18
CA VAL A 25 -15.93 4.02 -14.23
C VAL A 25 -15.45 5.38 -13.71
N SER A 26 -14.16 5.52 -13.40
CA SER A 26 -13.58 6.78 -12.94
C SER A 26 -13.71 7.90 -13.99
N MET A 27 -13.63 7.58 -15.29
CA MET A 27 -13.78 8.56 -16.36
C MET A 27 -15.21 9.08 -16.53
N VAL A 28 -16.22 8.29 -16.14
CA VAL A 28 -17.63 8.66 -16.27
C VAL A 28 -18.25 9.16 -14.97
N THR A 29 -17.53 9.03 -13.84
CA THR A 29 -17.99 9.47 -12.52
C THR A 29 -17.45 10.85 -12.16
N HIS A 30 -18.16 11.54 -11.26
CA HIS A 30 -17.73 12.86 -10.81
C HIS A 30 -16.63 12.74 -9.74
N PRO A 31 -15.47 13.40 -9.90
CA PRO A 31 -14.42 13.38 -8.90
C PRO A 31 -14.87 14.12 -7.63
N LYS A 32 -14.41 13.62 -6.48
CA LYS A 32 -14.64 14.27 -5.19
C LYS A 32 -13.81 15.55 -5.09
N PRO A 33 -14.32 16.66 -4.50
CA PRO A 33 -13.54 17.89 -4.38
C PRO A 33 -12.26 17.69 -3.55
N ASP A 34 -11.18 18.34 -3.98
CA ASP A 34 -9.84 18.21 -3.40
C ASP A 34 -9.78 18.53 -1.91
N SER A 35 -10.62 19.46 -1.44
CA SER A 35 -10.71 19.81 -0.01
C SER A 35 -11.13 18.64 0.86
N GLU A 36 -11.96 17.73 0.34
CA GLU A 36 -12.40 16.53 1.04
C GLU A 36 -11.39 15.37 0.94
N LEU A 37 -10.39 15.50 0.06
CA LEU A 37 -9.33 14.53 -0.15
C LEU A 37 -8.04 14.86 0.63
N LYS A 38 -8.01 16.04 1.28
CA LYS A 38 -6.94 16.42 2.21
C LYS A 38 -6.85 15.40 3.35
N GLY A 39 -5.66 14.90 3.63
CA GLY A 39 -5.41 13.83 4.60
C GLY A 39 -5.52 12.41 4.02
N PHE A 40 -6.20 12.23 2.89
CA PHE A 40 -6.31 10.92 2.21
C PHE A 40 -5.39 10.81 1.00
N VAL A 41 -5.26 11.89 0.23
CA VAL A 41 -4.40 11.94 -0.96
C VAL A 41 -3.10 12.64 -0.61
N TYR A 42 -1.99 11.94 -0.80
CA TYR A 42 -0.67 12.47 -0.53
C TYR A 42 -0.50 13.85 -1.18
N ALA A 43 -0.74 13.96 -2.49
CA ALA A 43 -0.57 15.19 -3.27
C ALA A 43 -1.34 16.40 -2.72
N LEU A 44 -2.52 16.19 -2.13
CA LEU A 44 -3.39 17.25 -1.63
C LEU A 44 -3.17 17.57 -0.14
N THR A 45 -2.31 16.79 0.54
CA THR A 45 -2.03 16.95 1.98
C THR A 45 -0.73 17.73 2.19
N PRO A 46 -0.76 18.88 2.90
CA PRO A 46 0.42 19.67 3.22
C PRO A 46 1.49 18.86 3.94
N ARG A 47 2.77 19.12 3.66
CA ARG A 47 3.89 18.39 4.28
C ARG A 47 3.88 18.43 5.81
N SER A 48 3.45 19.53 6.41
CA SER A 48 3.31 19.69 7.86
C SER A 48 2.24 18.79 8.48
N GLU A 49 1.23 18.39 7.71
CA GLU A 49 0.08 17.59 8.17
C GLU A 49 0.19 16.11 7.78
N ARG A 50 1.23 15.74 7.00
CA ARG A 50 1.45 14.37 6.51
C ARG A 50 2.02 13.42 7.56
N THR A 51 2.61 13.95 8.62
CA THR A 51 3.29 13.14 9.63
C THR A 51 2.81 13.58 11.00
N ASP A 52 2.44 12.62 11.84
CA ASP A 52 2.06 12.90 13.21
C ASP A 52 3.30 13.36 14.00
N PRO A 53 3.33 14.60 14.51
CA PRO A 53 4.47 15.12 15.25
C PRO A 53 4.78 14.33 16.52
N HIS A 54 3.78 13.65 17.11
CA HIS A 54 3.93 12.88 18.35
C HIS A 54 4.35 11.42 18.11
N LEU A 55 4.64 11.03 16.85
CA LEU A 55 5.17 9.68 16.53
C LEU A 55 6.42 9.32 17.34
N HIS A 56 7.23 10.33 17.71
CA HIS A 56 8.45 10.16 18.50
C HIS A 56 8.19 9.89 19.99
N GLU A 57 6.97 10.09 20.47
CA GLU A 57 6.57 9.86 21.86
C GLU A 57 5.99 8.46 22.04
N LEU A 58 5.44 7.87 20.97
CA LEU A 58 4.87 6.53 20.99
C LEU A 58 5.94 5.46 21.27
N PRO A 59 5.62 4.37 21.99
CA PRO A 59 6.53 3.24 22.12
C PRO A 59 6.96 2.67 20.76
N TRP A 60 8.19 2.14 20.67
CA TRP A 60 8.79 1.70 19.40
C TRP A 60 7.92 0.70 18.61
N TYR A 61 7.19 -0.19 19.30
CA TYR A 61 6.31 -1.19 18.70
C TYR A 61 4.98 -0.62 18.16
N ARG A 62 4.66 0.65 18.44
CA ARG A 62 3.54 1.37 17.83
C ARG A 62 3.97 2.25 16.67
N ARG A 63 5.28 2.34 16.40
CA ARG A 63 5.82 3.11 15.28
C ARG A 63 5.93 2.21 14.05
N PRO A 64 5.46 2.65 12.87
CA PRO A 64 5.50 1.82 11.66
C PRO A 64 6.92 1.61 11.13
N ILE A 65 7.80 2.63 11.21
CA ILE A 65 9.15 2.57 10.63
C ILE A 65 10.02 1.45 11.26
N PRO A 66 10.19 1.36 12.59
CA PRO A 66 11.01 0.30 13.20
C PRO A 66 10.48 -1.10 12.90
N LEU A 67 9.16 -1.29 12.94
CA LEU A 67 8.53 -2.57 12.63
C LEU A 67 8.77 -2.98 11.17
N GLY A 68 8.65 -2.04 10.23
CA GLY A 68 8.93 -2.28 8.82
C GLY A 68 10.37 -2.71 8.55
N ILE A 69 11.34 -2.09 9.24
CA ILE A 69 12.76 -2.46 9.16
C ILE A 69 12.97 -3.88 9.68
N ILE A 70 12.43 -4.21 10.86
CA ILE A 70 12.58 -5.54 11.46
C ILE A 70 11.96 -6.62 10.54
N ALA A 71 10.76 -6.37 10.02
CA ALA A 71 10.10 -7.27 9.07
C ALA A 71 10.93 -7.46 7.79
N GLY A 72 11.45 -6.38 7.21
CA GLY A 72 12.29 -6.43 6.01
C GLY A 72 13.59 -7.22 6.25
N LEU A 73 14.26 -6.97 7.38
CA LEU A 73 15.46 -7.72 7.77
C LEU A 73 15.17 -9.21 7.94
N MET A 74 14.07 -9.56 8.62
CA MET A 74 13.66 -10.97 8.77
C MET A 74 13.43 -11.63 7.40
N VAL A 75 12.72 -10.98 6.48
CA VAL A 75 12.48 -11.53 5.14
C VAL A 75 13.79 -11.76 4.39
N ILE A 76 14.71 -10.78 4.41
CA ILE A 76 16.01 -10.90 3.75
C ILE A 76 16.84 -12.03 4.38
N THR A 77 16.99 -12.04 5.71
CA THR A 77 17.80 -13.05 6.41
C THR A 77 17.26 -14.46 6.18
N LEU A 78 15.94 -14.66 6.32
CA LEU A 78 15.34 -15.97 6.08
C LEU A 78 15.52 -16.38 4.62
N ASN A 79 15.29 -15.48 3.66
CA ASN A 79 15.49 -15.80 2.25
C ASN A 79 16.95 -16.16 1.94
N SER A 80 17.93 -15.45 2.51
CA SER A 80 19.36 -15.78 2.33
C SER A 80 19.79 -17.10 2.97
N ILE A 81 19.12 -17.57 4.04
CA ILE A 81 19.42 -18.86 4.67
C ILE A 81 18.80 -20.04 3.89
N PHE A 82 17.62 -19.85 3.30
CA PHE A 82 16.83 -20.91 2.65
C PHE A 82 16.87 -20.90 1.12
N HIS A 83 17.54 -19.93 0.50
CA HIS A 83 17.84 -19.91 -0.94
C HIS A 83 19.07 -20.76 -1.24
#